data_AF-A0A4S0NME2-F1
#
_entry.id   AF-A0A4S0NME2-F1
#
_cell.length_a   1.000
_cell.length_b   1.000
_cell.length_c   1.000
_cell.angle_alpha   90.00
_cell.angle_beta   90.00
_cell.angle_gamma   90.00
#
_symmetry.space_group_name_H-M   'P 1'
#
loop_
_entity.id
_entity.type
_entity.pdbx_description
1 polymer ?
#
loop_
_entity_poly.entity_id
_entity_poly.type
_entity_poly.pdbx_seq_one_letter_code
_entity_poly.pdbx_strand_id
1 'polypeptide(L)'
;MGSKFEKLNRLRESLRESNHDFRASTQLFSSLDVAKIDRDMDLAGRGKERGEANQPPKNTKNLDDVEHAIIERVEDEKKASYHTLEDSLQLLGGRLAGLDFEEQFGLIRQANAASVSDFKASVAVGLDELHGLRRALNDAEKEHSWFKEKHGLVRAARVQHGVAHVFRLSLLLFLFLIETAMNGSFLAKGNEQGFFGGILEAAAFSFINIGAALLLAVFCARLVTHRSIFGKLVGIGSIIFYVALAVTINLALAHYREVSGTLADGAGAEVIRNLRADPAGLTDVKSWLLFGIGLMFSLFAFIDGWFVFDPYPG
;
A
#
# COMPACT_ATOMS: atom_id res chain seq x y z
N MET A 1 5.45 6.19 -9.21
CA MET A 1 4.95 7.12 -10.26
C MET A 1 6.07 7.90 -11.00
N GLY A 2 7.36 7.56 -10.83
CA GLY A 2 8.48 8.38 -11.34
C GLY A 2 9.12 7.99 -12.69
N SER A 3 8.60 7.00 -13.42
CA SER A 3 9.29 6.43 -14.59
C SER A 3 8.75 6.88 -15.97
N LYS A 4 7.59 7.55 -16.04
CA LYS A 4 6.87 7.72 -17.32
C LYS A 4 7.46 8.70 -18.35
N PHE A 5 8.51 9.48 -18.02
CA PHE A 5 9.09 10.47 -18.93
C PHE A 5 10.59 10.67 -18.72
N GLU A 6 11.32 9.60 -18.42
CA GLU A 6 12.73 9.68 -18.05
C GLU A 6 13.60 10.34 -19.14
N LYS A 7 13.36 10.04 -20.42
CA LYS A 7 14.06 10.65 -21.56
C LYS A 7 13.76 12.14 -21.70
N LEU A 8 12.52 12.54 -21.47
CA LEU A 8 12.07 13.94 -21.49
C LEU A 8 12.64 14.73 -20.32
N ASN A 9 12.73 14.12 -19.13
CA ASN A 9 13.36 14.71 -17.96
C ASN A 9 14.87 14.89 -18.14
N ARG A 10 15.56 13.88 -18.69
CA ARG A 10 16.99 13.97 -19.03
C ARG A 10 17.26 15.06 -20.07
N LEU A 11 16.42 15.16 -21.10
CA LEU A 11 16.51 16.25 -22.08
C LEU A 11 16.31 17.62 -21.41
N ARG A 12 15.32 17.76 -20.52
CA ARG A 12 15.06 19.01 -19.79
C ARG A 12 16.25 19.43 -18.93
N GLU A 13 16.92 18.47 -18.29
CA GLU A 13 18.10 18.74 -17.46
C GLU A 13 19.30 19.14 -18.32
N SER A 14 19.57 18.40 -19.40
CA SER A 14 20.63 18.70 -20.35
C SER A 14 20.47 20.07 -21.04
N LEU A 15 19.23 20.48 -21.37
CA LEU A 15 18.97 21.81 -21.95
C LEU A 15 19.07 22.96 -20.93
N ARG A 16 19.07 22.68 -19.62
CA ARG A 16 19.15 23.71 -18.56
C ARG A 16 20.55 23.85 -17.97
N GLU A 17 21.46 22.96 -18.32
CA GLU A 17 22.85 23.04 -17.89
C GLU A 17 23.54 24.19 -18.66
N SER A 18 23.97 25.21 -17.92
CA SER A 18 24.72 26.34 -18.47
C SER A 18 26.11 25.85 -18.84
N ASN A 19 26.49 25.91 -20.11
CA ASN A 19 27.82 25.50 -20.58
C ASN A 19 28.97 26.43 -20.13
N HIS A 20 28.75 27.39 -19.23
CA HIS A 20 29.81 28.25 -18.69
C HIS A 20 29.57 28.75 -17.25
N ASP A 21 30.66 28.94 -16.50
CA ASP A 21 30.66 29.33 -15.07
C ASP A 21 30.66 30.86 -14.81
N PHE A 22 30.70 31.69 -15.86
CA PHE A 22 30.95 33.14 -15.71
C PHE A 22 29.71 34.02 -15.95
N ARG A 23 29.57 35.11 -15.16
CA ARG A 23 28.48 36.10 -15.27
C ARG A 23 28.71 37.13 -16.39
N ALA A 24 27.63 37.67 -16.96
CA ALA A 24 27.67 38.69 -18.01
C ALA A 24 28.27 40.02 -17.50
N SER A 25 29.24 40.57 -18.24
CA SER A 25 29.77 41.93 -18.08
C SER A 25 29.54 42.71 -19.38
N THR A 26 29.10 43.97 -19.28
CA THR A 26 28.82 44.87 -20.41
C THR A 26 29.95 45.87 -20.67
N GLN A 27 31.06 45.81 -19.94
CA GLN A 27 32.17 46.76 -20.09
C GLN A 27 33.12 46.27 -21.18
N LEU A 28 32.88 46.71 -22.42
CA LEU A 28 33.61 46.15 -23.55
C LEU A 28 34.99 46.78 -23.74
N PHE A 29 35.21 48.06 -23.49
CA PHE A 29 36.56 48.67 -23.55
C PHE A 29 36.64 49.93 -22.67
N SER A 30 37.65 50.02 -21.80
CA SER A 30 37.91 51.22 -20.99
C SER A 30 38.74 52.22 -21.81
N SER A 31 38.29 53.47 -21.90
CA SER A 31 39.08 54.54 -22.51
C SER A 31 40.25 54.93 -21.59
N LEU A 32 41.43 55.12 -22.15
CA LEU A 32 42.62 55.58 -21.42
C LEU A 32 42.36 56.97 -20.81
N ASP A 33 42.32 57.07 -19.48
CA ASP A 33 42.23 58.36 -18.77
C ASP A 33 43.62 58.99 -18.65
N VAL A 34 43.94 59.82 -19.64
CA VAL A 34 45.22 60.55 -19.71
C VAL A 34 45.42 61.45 -18.49
N ALA A 35 44.35 62.05 -17.95
CA ALA A 35 44.44 62.92 -16.79
C ALA A 35 44.72 62.15 -15.49
N LYS A 36 44.29 60.88 -15.41
CA LYS A 36 44.66 60.01 -14.30
C LYS A 36 46.13 59.57 -14.40
N ILE A 37 46.61 59.20 -15.58
CA ILE A 37 48.02 58.82 -15.78
C ILE A 37 48.95 60.01 -15.47
N ASP A 38 48.57 61.21 -15.90
CA ASP A 38 49.29 62.45 -15.59
C ASP A 38 49.44 62.68 -14.08
N ARG A 39 48.36 62.46 -13.31
CA ARG A 39 48.37 62.56 -11.84
C ARG A 39 49.16 61.43 -11.17
N ASP A 40 48.95 60.18 -11.61
CA ASP A 40 49.58 59.00 -11.00
C ASP A 40 51.11 58.99 -11.22
N MET A 41 51.57 59.57 -12.33
CA MET A 41 53.00 59.71 -12.65
C MET A 41 53.61 61.06 -12.22
N ASP A 42 52.80 61.96 -11.65
CA ASP A 42 53.16 63.35 -11.28
C ASP A 42 53.93 64.09 -12.37
N LEU A 43 53.45 64.03 -13.62
CA LEU A 43 54.21 64.52 -14.77
C LEU A 43 54.40 66.04 -14.71
N ALA A 44 53.40 66.78 -14.23
CA ALA A 44 53.49 68.23 -14.04
C ALA A 44 54.53 68.62 -12.97
N GLY A 45 54.57 67.90 -11.84
CA GLY A 45 55.56 68.12 -10.78
C GLY A 45 56.98 67.79 -11.25
N ARG A 46 57.16 66.60 -11.84
CA ARG A 46 58.44 66.14 -12.39
C ARG A 46 58.92 67.01 -13.54
N GLY A 47 58.02 67.52 -14.38
CA GLY A 47 58.32 68.43 -15.47
C GLY A 47 58.83 69.78 -14.97
N LYS A 48 58.27 70.30 -13.87
CA LYS A 48 58.74 71.54 -13.24
C LYS A 48 60.13 71.37 -12.62
N GLU A 49 60.31 70.31 -11.83
CA GLU A 49 61.58 69.99 -11.18
C GLU A 49 62.71 69.78 -12.20
N ARG A 50 62.46 68.99 -13.25
CA ARG A 50 63.45 68.72 -14.31
C ARG A 50 63.68 69.94 -15.20
N GLY A 51 62.67 70.76 -15.42
CA GLY A 51 62.80 72.03 -16.12
C GLY A 51 63.73 73.01 -15.40
N GLU A 52 63.63 73.09 -14.05
CA GLU A 52 64.55 73.88 -13.22
C GLU A 52 65.99 73.33 -13.27
N ALA A 53 66.15 72.02 -13.40
CA ALA A 53 67.43 71.34 -13.63
C ALA A 53 67.92 71.37 -15.09
N ASN A 54 67.17 71.97 -16.01
CA ASN A 54 67.43 72.02 -17.47
C ASN A 54 67.63 70.62 -18.09
N GLN A 55 66.82 69.66 -17.64
CA GLN A 55 66.75 68.29 -18.14
C GLN A 55 65.41 68.08 -18.89
N PRO A 56 65.41 67.47 -20.09
CA PRO A 56 66.57 67.11 -20.89
C PRO A 56 67.25 68.34 -21.53
N PRO A 57 68.55 68.25 -21.88
CA PRO A 57 69.25 69.33 -22.59
C PRO A 57 68.56 69.68 -23.91
N LYS A 58 68.47 70.97 -24.24
CA LYS A 58 67.77 71.51 -25.43
C LYS A 58 68.16 70.90 -26.79
N ASN A 59 69.29 70.19 -26.86
CA ASN A 59 69.79 69.56 -28.10
C ASN A 59 69.52 68.04 -28.16
N THR A 60 68.83 67.49 -27.17
CA THR A 60 68.50 66.07 -27.10
C THR A 60 67.32 65.78 -28.01
N LYS A 61 67.46 64.77 -28.88
CA LYS A 61 66.40 64.30 -29.79
C LYS A 61 65.83 62.94 -29.42
N ASN A 62 66.49 62.24 -28.50
CA ASN A 62 66.03 60.97 -27.97
C ASN A 62 65.13 61.22 -26.76
N LEU A 63 64.27 60.26 -26.49
CA LEU A 63 63.36 60.32 -25.36
C LEU A 63 64.13 60.24 -24.04
N ASP A 64 63.66 61.00 -23.05
CA ASP A 64 64.20 60.96 -21.69
C ASP A 64 63.61 59.79 -20.87
N ASP A 65 64.14 59.55 -19.67
CA ASP A 65 63.69 58.45 -18.81
C ASP A 65 62.20 58.57 -18.40
N VAL A 66 61.65 59.79 -18.30
CA VAL A 66 60.23 60.03 -17.98
C VAL A 66 59.36 59.74 -19.18
N GLU A 67 59.76 60.17 -20.37
CA GLU A 67 59.09 59.88 -21.64
C GLU A 67 59.08 58.37 -21.92
N HIS A 68 60.20 57.68 -21.65
CA HIS A 68 60.25 56.22 -21.71
C HIS A 68 59.32 55.55 -20.69
N ALA A 69 59.25 56.06 -19.46
CA ALA A 69 58.33 55.54 -18.45
C ALA A 69 56.85 55.77 -18.81
N ILE A 70 56.52 56.90 -19.47
CA ILE A 70 55.17 57.17 -19.97
C ILE A 70 54.82 56.17 -21.07
N ILE A 71 55.74 55.94 -22.01
CA ILE A 71 55.54 54.97 -23.10
C ILE A 71 55.35 53.56 -22.55
N GLU A 72 56.19 53.14 -21.60
CA GLU A 72 56.08 51.84 -20.93
C GLU A 72 54.72 51.69 -20.24
N ARG A 73 54.29 52.71 -19.48
CA ARG A 73 52.99 52.69 -18.81
C ARG A 73 51.82 52.58 -19.79
N VAL A 74 51.86 53.32 -20.89
CA VAL A 74 50.81 53.28 -21.92
C VAL A 74 50.82 51.94 -22.66
N GLU A 75 52.00 51.38 -22.96
CA GLU A 75 52.13 50.05 -23.58
C GLU A 75 51.64 48.93 -22.65
N ASP A 76 51.84 49.04 -21.34
CA ASP A 76 51.31 48.08 -20.37
C ASP A 76 49.78 48.11 -20.28
N GLU A 77 49.18 49.31 -20.23
CA GLU A 77 47.71 49.45 -20.27
C GLU A 77 47.12 48.93 -21.58
N LYS A 78 47.83 49.15 -22.70
CA LYS A 78 47.47 48.60 -24.01
C LYS A 78 47.54 47.08 -24.03
N LYS A 79 48.60 46.46 -23.48
CA LYS A 79 48.72 44.99 -23.36
C LYS A 79 47.62 44.41 -22.48
N ALA A 80 47.32 45.04 -21.33
CA ALA A 80 46.25 44.60 -20.44
C ALA A 80 44.86 44.66 -21.13
N SER A 81 44.62 45.73 -21.89
CA SER A 81 43.41 45.87 -22.70
C SER A 81 43.32 44.82 -23.81
N TYR A 82 44.45 44.50 -24.45
CA TYR A 82 44.52 43.48 -25.51
C TYR A 82 44.27 42.07 -24.97
N HIS A 83 44.82 41.72 -23.81
CA HIS A 83 44.52 40.45 -23.14
C HIS A 83 43.03 40.33 -22.81
N THR A 84 42.41 41.39 -22.29
CA THR A 84 40.97 41.42 -22.01
C THR A 84 40.12 41.19 -23.27
N LEU A 85 40.55 41.73 -24.41
CA LEU A 85 39.91 41.50 -25.71
C LEU A 85 40.03 40.03 -26.13
N GLU A 86 41.23 39.45 -26.02
CA GLU A 86 41.49 38.06 -26.40
C GLU A 86 40.66 37.09 -25.57
N ASP A 87 40.61 37.28 -24.25
CA ASP A 87 39.76 36.50 -23.34
C ASP A 87 38.28 36.61 -23.73
N SER A 88 37.83 37.82 -24.07
CA SER A 88 36.45 38.07 -24.49
C SER A 88 36.12 37.40 -25.83
N LEU A 89 37.05 37.40 -26.79
CA LEU A 89 36.87 36.72 -28.08
C LEU A 89 36.83 35.20 -27.91
N GLN A 90 37.68 34.62 -27.07
CA GLN A 90 37.64 33.20 -26.75
C GLN A 90 36.32 32.81 -26.06
N LEU A 91 35.87 33.63 -25.09
CA LEU A 91 34.57 33.44 -24.43
C LEU A 91 33.41 33.47 -25.42
N LEU A 92 33.38 34.47 -26.31
CA LEU A 92 32.33 34.59 -27.33
C LEU A 92 32.39 33.44 -28.34
N GLY A 93 33.59 32.99 -28.74
CA GLY A 93 33.79 31.81 -29.58
C GLY A 93 33.24 30.53 -28.94
N GLY A 94 33.53 30.31 -27.66
CA GLY A 94 32.97 29.19 -26.89
C GLY A 94 31.45 29.25 -26.78
N ARG A 95 30.86 30.45 -26.60
CA ARG A 95 29.40 30.64 -26.61
C ARG A 95 28.79 30.33 -27.97
N LEU A 96 29.39 30.80 -29.05
CA LEU A 96 28.94 30.51 -30.42
C LEU A 96 28.98 29.02 -30.73
N ALA A 97 30.03 28.32 -30.30
CA ALA A 97 30.13 26.86 -30.43
C ALA A 97 29.10 26.12 -29.56
N GLY A 98 28.82 26.63 -28.35
CA GLY A 98 27.81 26.05 -27.45
C GLY A 98 26.36 26.32 -27.86
N LEU A 99 26.12 27.23 -28.81
CA LEU A 99 24.82 27.48 -29.44
C LEU A 99 24.56 26.50 -30.61
N ASP A 100 25.15 25.31 -30.62
CA ASP A 100 24.88 24.29 -31.65
C ASP A 100 23.42 23.81 -31.59
N PHE A 101 22.57 24.62 -32.23
CA PHE A 101 21.13 24.41 -32.31
C PHE A 101 20.79 23.13 -33.07
N GLU A 102 21.65 22.68 -33.98
CA GLU A 102 21.34 21.51 -34.81
C GLU A 102 21.35 20.22 -33.97
N GLU A 103 22.33 20.08 -33.07
CA GLU A 103 22.38 18.97 -32.12
C GLU A 103 21.18 19.02 -31.15
N GLN A 104 20.91 20.19 -30.56
CA GLN A 104 19.78 20.36 -29.63
C GLN A 104 18.43 20.08 -30.30
N PHE A 105 18.20 20.56 -31.53
CA PHE A 105 17.00 20.25 -32.29
C PHE A 105 16.93 18.77 -32.68
N GLY A 106 18.07 18.13 -32.96
CA GLY A 106 18.18 16.68 -33.15
C GLY A 106 17.68 15.90 -31.93
N LEU A 107 18.18 16.23 -30.74
CA LEU A 107 17.80 15.62 -29.47
C LEU A 107 16.31 15.83 -29.16
N ILE A 108 15.79 17.04 -29.36
CA ILE A 108 14.36 17.34 -29.18
C ILE A 108 13.50 16.48 -30.11
N ARG A 109 13.85 16.42 -31.41
CA ARG A 109 13.11 15.61 -32.39
C ARG A 109 13.11 14.13 -32.03
N GLN A 110 14.26 13.59 -31.61
CA GLN A 110 14.40 12.21 -31.18
C GLN A 110 13.58 11.90 -29.93
N ALA A 111 13.68 12.76 -28.90
CA ALA A 111 12.94 12.60 -27.66
C ALA A 111 11.42 12.69 -27.89
N ASN A 112 10.97 13.58 -28.77
CA ASN A 112 9.57 13.71 -29.12
C ASN A 112 9.04 12.44 -29.83
N ALA A 113 9.77 11.94 -30.83
CA ALA A 113 9.40 10.71 -31.53
C ALA A 113 9.35 9.50 -30.58
N ALA A 114 10.34 9.36 -29.69
CA ALA A 114 10.36 8.32 -28.68
C ALA A 114 9.17 8.44 -27.70
N SER A 115 8.88 9.65 -27.23
CA SER A 115 7.80 9.88 -26.26
C SER A 115 6.42 9.59 -26.86
N VAL A 116 6.19 9.94 -28.12
CA VAL A 116 4.95 9.59 -28.84
C VAL A 116 4.81 8.08 -29.00
N SER A 117 5.91 7.37 -29.30
CA SER A 117 5.91 5.91 -29.39
C SER A 117 5.60 5.26 -28.03
N ASP A 118 6.29 5.70 -26.97
CA ASP A 118 6.11 5.19 -25.60
C ASP A 118 4.68 5.45 -25.09
N PHE A 119 4.10 6.60 -25.44
CA PHE A 119 2.69 6.91 -25.15
C PHE A 119 1.74 5.97 -25.90
N LYS A 120 1.92 5.77 -27.20
CA LYS A 120 1.08 4.85 -28.00
C LYS A 120 1.13 3.42 -27.47
N ALA A 121 2.32 2.93 -27.09
CA ALA A 121 2.48 1.62 -26.47
C ALA A 121 1.72 1.53 -25.14
N SER A 122 1.83 2.57 -24.30
CA SER A 122 1.11 2.63 -23.02
C SER A 122 -0.41 2.64 -23.21
N VAL A 123 -0.91 3.34 -24.23
CA VAL A 123 -2.34 3.36 -24.59
C VAL A 123 -2.80 1.98 -25.04
N ALA A 124 -2.02 1.28 -25.88
CA ALA A 124 -2.37 -0.06 -26.34
C ALA A 124 -2.48 -1.06 -25.17
N VAL A 125 -1.54 -1.02 -24.23
CA VAL A 125 -1.56 -1.86 -23.02
C VAL A 125 -2.79 -1.56 -22.16
N GLY A 126 -3.04 -0.28 -21.87
CA GLY A 126 -4.20 0.11 -21.05
C GLY A 126 -5.53 -0.22 -21.71
N LEU A 127 -5.61 -0.13 -23.04
CA LEU A 127 -6.80 -0.50 -23.81
C LEU A 127 -7.05 -2.01 -23.77
N ASP A 128 -6.00 -2.83 -23.91
CA ASP A 128 -6.13 -4.29 -23.80
C ASP A 128 -6.57 -4.73 -22.40
N GLU A 129 -6.00 -4.13 -21.35
CA GLU A 129 -6.41 -4.36 -19.96
C GLU A 129 -7.89 -4.00 -19.75
N LEU A 130 -8.33 -2.83 -20.25
CA LEU A 130 -9.72 -2.41 -20.16
C LEU A 130 -10.66 -3.35 -20.93
N HIS A 131 -10.25 -3.85 -22.10
CA HIS A 131 -10.99 -4.85 -22.84
C HIS A 131 -11.07 -6.20 -22.11
N GLY A 132 -10.01 -6.59 -21.40
CA GLY A 132 -10.01 -7.75 -20.51
C GLY A 132 -11.02 -7.59 -19.37
N LEU A 133 -10.93 -6.48 -18.63
CA LEU A 133 -11.84 -6.17 -17.52
C LEU A 133 -13.30 -6.07 -17.97
N ARG A 134 -13.56 -5.42 -19.12
CA ARG A 134 -14.91 -5.34 -19.70
C ARG A 134 -15.46 -6.72 -20.06
N ARG A 135 -14.65 -7.60 -20.64
CA ARG A 135 -15.07 -8.98 -20.95
C ARG A 135 -15.42 -9.74 -19.68
N ALA A 136 -14.53 -9.72 -18.68
CA ALA A 136 -14.76 -10.37 -17.39
C ALA A 136 -16.02 -9.84 -16.69
N LEU A 137 -16.25 -8.52 -16.70
CA LEU A 137 -17.46 -7.92 -16.14
C LEU A 137 -18.72 -8.38 -16.89
N ASN A 138 -18.70 -8.36 -18.23
CA ASN A 138 -19.82 -8.80 -19.04
C ASN A 138 -20.15 -10.28 -18.81
N ASP A 139 -19.13 -11.13 -18.70
CA ASP A 139 -19.32 -12.56 -18.47
C ASP A 139 -19.89 -12.80 -17.07
N ALA A 140 -19.36 -12.14 -16.04
CA ALA A 140 -19.89 -12.19 -14.68
C ALA A 140 -21.34 -11.68 -14.59
N GLU A 141 -21.68 -10.60 -15.29
CA GLU A 141 -23.03 -10.04 -15.32
C GLU A 141 -24.02 -10.97 -16.01
N LYS A 142 -23.61 -11.60 -17.12
CA LYS A 142 -24.41 -12.63 -17.81
C LYS A 142 -24.61 -13.85 -16.92
N GLU A 143 -23.56 -14.37 -16.29
CA GLU A 143 -23.65 -15.52 -15.38
C GLU A 143 -24.55 -15.22 -14.19
N HIS A 144 -24.41 -14.04 -13.58
CA HIS A 144 -25.25 -13.61 -12.47
C HIS A 144 -26.73 -13.46 -12.89
N SER A 145 -26.99 -12.90 -14.07
CA SER A 145 -28.35 -12.77 -14.61
C SER A 145 -28.98 -14.12 -14.94
N TRP A 146 -28.22 -15.00 -15.59
CA TRP A 146 -28.63 -16.38 -15.89
C TRP A 146 -28.93 -17.16 -14.61
N PHE A 147 -28.09 -17.01 -13.58
CA PHE A 147 -28.30 -17.65 -12.28
C PHE A 147 -29.60 -17.16 -11.62
N LYS A 148 -29.82 -15.84 -11.60
CA LYS A 148 -31.06 -15.24 -11.08
C LYS A 148 -32.30 -15.72 -11.81
N GLU A 149 -32.26 -15.80 -13.14
CA GLU A 149 -33.39 -16.28 -13.96
C GLU A 149 -33.67 -17.76 -13.71
N LYS A 150 -32.65 -18.61 -13.78
CA LYS A 150 -32.74 -20.05 -13.53
C LYS A 150 -33.31 -20.34 -12.13
N HIS A 151 -32.87 -19.60 -11.12
CA HIS A 151 -33.28 -19.80 -9.73
C HIS A 151 -34.47 -18.93 -9.29
N GLY A 152 -34.99 -18.06 -10.17
CA GLY A 152 -36.16 -17.20 -9.88
C GLY A 152 -35.90 -16.16 -8.78
N LEU A 153 -34.68 -15.66 -8.68
CA LEU A 153 -34.25 -14.74 -7.63
C LEU A 153 -34.35 -13.29 -8.13
N VAL A 154 -35.13 -12.45 -7.45
CA VAL A 154 -35.27 -11.01 -7.80
C VAL A 154 -34.38 -10.11 -6.94
N ARG A 155 -33.91 -10.59 -5.79
CA ARG A 155 -33.05 -9.85 -4.86
C ARG A 155 -31.59 -9.75 -5.29
N ALA A 156 -30.83 -8.85 -4.66
CA ALA A 156 -29.37 -8.82 -4.76
C ALA A 156 -28.74 -9.94 -3.91
N ALA A 157 -27.54 -10.38 -4.30
CA ALA A 157 -26.71 -11.27 -3.50
C ALA A 157 -26.32 -10.56 -2.19
N ARG A 158 -26.52 -11.24 -1.06
CA ARG A 158 -26.07 -10.77 0.25
C ARG A 158 -24.60 -11.11 0.39
N VAL A 159 -23.77 -10.23 -0.16
CA VAL A 159 -22.32 -10.32 0.04
C VAL A 159 -22.01 -9.68 1.37
N GLN A 160 -21.73 -10.50 2.37
CA GLN A 160 -21.11 -10.00 3.58
C GLN A 160 -19.59 -10.04 3.31
N HIS A 161 -18.93 -8.89 3.41
CA HIS A 161 -17.48 -8.76 3.38
C HIS A 161 -17.10 -7.64 4.37
N GLY A 162 -15.94 -7.76 5.02
CA GLY A 162 -15.41 -6.74 5.93
C GLY A 162 -15.68 -6.97 7.42
N VAL A 163 -15.81 -5.88 8.19
CA VAL A 163 -15.82 -5.86 9.67
C VAL A 163 -16.91 -6.74 10.27
N ALA A 164 -18.07 -6.86 9.62
CA ALA A 164 -19.16 -7.69 10.09
C ALA A 164 -18.81 -9.19 10.15
N HIS A 165 -17.98 -9.69 9.22
CA HIS A 165 -17.53 -11.08 9.25
C HIS A 165 -16.57 -11.35 10.41
N VAL A 166 -15.65 -10.43 10.64
CA VAL A 166 -14.69 -10.53 11.76
C VAL A 166 -15.45 -10.52 13.08
N PHE A 167 -16.42 -9.62 13.23
CA PHE A 167 -17.26 -9.55 14.44
C PHE A 167 -18.01 -10.86 14.71
N ARG A 168 -18.62 -11.49 13.69
CA ARG A 168 -19.31 -12.77 13.85
C ARG A 168 -18.36 -13.90 14.26
N LEU A 169 -17.19 -13.98 13.62
CA LEU A 169 -16.18 -14.97 13.99
C LEU A 169 -15.69 -14.77 15.44
N SER A 170 -15.49 -13.51 15.85
CA SER A 170 -15.16 -13.17 17.24
C SER A 170 -16.29 -13.51 18.21
N LEU A 171 -17.54 -13.25 17.84
CA LEU A 171 -18.71 -13.61 18.64
C LEU A 171 -18.79 -15.13 18.83
N LEU A 172 -18.55 -15.90 17.77
CA LEU A 172 -18.57 -17.35 17.87
C LEU A 172 -17.45 -17.90 18.76
N LEU A 173 -16.23 -17.38 18.62
CA LEU A 173 -15.12 -17.73 19.49
C LEU A 173 -15.44 -17.38 20.95
N PHE A 174 -16.06 -16.23 21.18
CA PHE A 174 -16.49 -15.80 22.51
C PHE A 174 -17.56 -16.72 23.10
N LEU A 175 -18.58 -17.11 22.32
CA LEU A 175 -19.60 -18.08 22.74
C LEU A 175 -18.96 -19.44 23.09
N PHE A 176 -18.03 -19.92 22.26
CA PHE A 176 -17.29 -21.15 22.51
C PHE A 176 -16.48 -21.12 23.82
N LEU A 177 -15.81 -20.01 24.11
CA LEU A 177 -15.04 -19.84 25.35
C LEU A 177 -15.96 -19.82 26.58
N ILE A 178 -17.09 -19.10 26.51
CA ILE A 178 -18.05 -19.07 27.61
C ILE A 178 -18.68 -20.44 27.83
N GLU A 179 -19.14 -21.11 26.78
CA GLU A 179 -19.74 -22.44 26.88
C GLU A 179 -18.74 -23.43 27.50
N THR A 180 -17.50 -23.42 27.05
CA THR A 180 -16.43 -24.25 27.60
C THR A 180 -16.15 -23.95 29.07
N ALA A 181 -16.12 -22.67 29.47
CA ALA A 181 -15.89 -22.29 30.87
C ALA A 181 -17.07 -22.69 31.76
N MET A 182 -18.30 -22.46 31.32
CA MET A 182 -19.51 -22.84 32.04
C MET A 182 -19.59 -24.36 32.18
N ASN A 183 -19.51 -25.10 31.07
CA ASN A 183 -19.57 -26.56 31.06
C ASN A 183 -18.41 -27.16 31.87
N GLY A 184 -17.21 -26.60 31.76
CA GLY A 184 -16.03 -27.04 32.48
C GLY A 184 -16.18 -26.89 33.99
N SER A 185 -16.81 -25.81 34.46
CA SER A 185 -17.09 -25.61 35.88
C SER A 185 -18.06 -26.65 36.46
N PHE A 186 -19.00 -27.14 35.64
CA PHE A 186 -19.93 -28.20 36.05
C PHE A 186 -19.28 -29.58 36.03
N LEU A 187 -18.42 -29.86 35.05
CA LEU A 187 -17.69 -31.13 34.91
C LEU A 187 -16.53 -31.27 35.90
N ALA A 188 -15.93 -30.17 36.34
CA ALA A 188 -14.81 -30.16 37.28
C ALA A 188 -15.09 -30.90 38.61
N LYS A 189 -16.37 -31.05 38.99
CA LYS A 189 -16.75 -31.76 40.22
C LYS A 189 -16.75 -33.28 40.07
N GLY A 190 -16.82 -33.80 38.85
CA GLY A 190 -16.85 -35.25 38.56
C GLY A 190 -15.58 -35.78 37.91
N ASN A 191 -14.52 -34.98 37.81
CA ASN A 191 -13.28 -35.40 37.16
C ASN A 191 -12.14 -35.53 38.19
N GLU A 192 -11.38 -36.63 38.12
CA GLU A 192 -10.20 -36.87 38.99
C GLU A 192 -9.12 -35.78 38.82
N GLN A 193 -9.03 -35.18 37.63
CA GLN A 193 -8.11 -34.07 37.31
C GLN A 193 -8.69 -32.70 37.71
N GLY A 194 -9.83 -32.67 38.40
CA GLY A 194 -10.51 -31.47 38.89
C GLY A 194 -10.85 -30.48 37.77
N PHE A 195 -10.54 -29.21 38.00
CA PHE A 195 -10.90 -28.12 37.09
C PHE A 195 -10.26 -28.23 35.70
N PHE A 196 -9.01 -28.72 35.63
CA PHE A 196 -8.29 -28.83 34.37
C PHE A 196 -8.89 -29.90 33.45
N GLY A 197 -9.21 -31.08 34.00
CA GLY A 197 -9.89 -32.15 33.26
C GLY A 197 -11.29 -31.74 32.80
N GLY A 198 -12.06 -31.10 33.68
CA GLY A 198 -13.40 -30.61 33.34
C GLY A 198 -13.42 -29.62 32.18
N ILE A 199 -12.47 -28.68 32.12
CA ILE A 199 -12.34 -27.75 30.98
C ILE A 199 -12.00 -28.48 29.68
N LEU A 200 -11.09 -29.45 29.72
CA LEU A 200 -10.65 -30.17 28.53
C LEU A 200 -11.79 -31.00 27.92
N GLU A 201 -12.57 -31.68 28.77
CA GLU A 201 -13.78 -32.39 28.36
C GLU A 201 -14.85 -31.43 27.83
N ALA A 202 -15.10 -30.34 28.56
CA ALA A 202 -16.05 -29.31 28.13
C ALA A 202 -15.69 -28.71 26.77
N ALA A 203 -14.40 -28.47 26.52
CA ALA A 203 -13.93 -27.95 25.23
C ALA A 203 -14.24 -28.94 24.09
N ALA A 204 -14.06 -30.24 24.31
CA ALA A 204 -14.39 -31.26 23.32
C ALA A 204 -15.90 -31.31 23.02
N PHE A 205 -16.75 -31.29 24.06
CA PHE A 205 -18.20 -31.24 23.88
C PHE A 205 -18.66 -29.96 23.18
N SER A 206 -18.17 -28.79 23.61
CA SER A 206 -18.47 -27.50 22.98
C SER A 206 -18.02 -27.47 21.52
N PHE A 207 -16.87 -28.07 21.19
CA PHE A 207 -16.34 -28.08 19.82
C PHE A 207 -17.24 -28.89 18.89
N ILE A 208 -17.69 -30.07 19.34
CA ILE A 208 -18.61 -30.89 18.55
C ILE A 208 -19.98 -30.20 18.46
N ASN A 209 -20.49 -29.62 19.56
CA ASN A 209 -21.80 -28.96 19.61
C ASN A 209 -21.87 -27.73 18.67
N ILE A 210 -20.98 -26.75 18.88
CA ILE A 210 -20.90 -25.53 18.06
C ILE A 210 -20.43 -25.84 16.64
N GLY A 211 -19.43 -26.72 16.50
CA GLY A 211 -18.86 -27.08 15.20
C GLY A 211 -19.89 -27.78 14.31
N ALA A 212 -20.63 -28.74 14.84
CA ALA A 212 -21.70 -29.40 14.08
C ALA A 212 -22.85 -28.42 13.75
N ALA A 213 -23.22 -27.54 14.68
CA ALA A 213 -24.21 -26.49 14.45
C ALA A 213 -23.81 -25.60 13.26
N LEU A 214 -22.56 -25.12 13.24
CA LEU A 214 -22.04 -24.30 12.15
C LEU A 214 -21.96 -25.03 10.82
N LEU A 215 -21.39 -26.23 10.80
CA LEU A 215 -21.23 -26.99 9.56
C LEU A 215 -22.60 -27.30 8.94
N LEU A 216 -23.56 -27.75 9.74
CA LEU A 216 -24.91 -28.03 9.26
C LEU A 216 -25.62 -26.76 8.81
N ALA A 217 -25.52 -25.66 9.56
CA ALA A 217 -26.11 -24.38 9.20
C ALA A 217 -25.55 -23.84 7.87
N VAL A 218 -24.23 -23.84 7.72
CA VAL A 218 -23.52 -23.30 6.55
C VAL A 218 -23.72 -24.17 5.33
N PHE A 219 -23.61 -25.49 5.40
CA PHE A 219 -23.59 -26.31 4.19
C PHE A 219 -24.95 -26.89 3.81
N CYS A 220 -25.72 -27.37 4.79
CA CYS A 220 -26.90 -28.18 4.51
C CYS A 220 -28.19 -27.39 4.71
N ALA A 221 -28.28 -26.65 5.81
CA ALA A 221 -29.53 -26.08 6.24
C ALA A 221 -30.01 -24.96 5.29
N ARG A 222 -29.09 -24.16 4.74
CA ARG A 222 -29.37 -23.15 3.69
C ARG A 222 -30.11 -23.69 2.46
N LEU A 223 -29.98 -24.99 2.14
CA LEU A 223 -30.70 -25.60 1.01
C LEU A 223 -32.23 -25.56 1.17
N VAL A 224 -32.78 -25.24 2.36
CA VAL A 224 -34.23 -25.03 2.53
C VAL A 224 -34.76 -23.92 1.63
N THR A 225 -33.92 -22.95 1.27
CA THR A 225 -34.29 -21.81 0.41
C THR A 225 -34.11 -22.12 -1.08
N HIS A 226 -33.52 -23.28 -1.40
CA HIS A 226 -33.24 -23.67 -2.78
C HIS A 226 -34.54 -23.88 -3.58
N ARG A 227 -34.52 -23.59 -4.89
CA ARG A 227 -35.73 -23.72 -5.74
C ARG A 227 -36.17 -25.17 -5.93
N SER A 228 -35.21 -26.10 -6.03
CA SER A 228 -35.51 -27.52 -6.24
C SER A 228 -36.11 -28.18 -4.99
N ILE A 229 -37.15 -28.99 -5.19
CA ILE A 229 -37.83 -29.71 -4.11
C ILE A 229 -36.85 -30.63 -3.37
N PHE A 230 -35.96 -31.31 -4.09
CA PHE A 230 -34.91 -32.15 -3.50
C PHE A 230 -33.98 -31.36 -2.58
N GLY A 231 -33.52 -30.17 -3.01
CA GLY A 231 -32.70 -29.31 -2.17
C GLY A 231 -33.43 -28.89 -0.90
N LYS A 232 -34.71 -28.52 -1.01
CA LYS A 232 -35.53 -28.19 0.16
C LYS A 232 -35.64 -29.35 1.15
N LEU A 233 -35.86 -30.58 0.66
CA LEU A 233 -35.96 -31.76 1.51
C LEU A 233 -34.64 -32.06 2.24
N VAL A 234 -33.50 -31.92 1.56
CA VAL A 234 -32.18 -32.04 2.19
C VAL A 234 -31.98 -30.96 3.26
N GLY A 235 -32.37 -29.72 2.96
CA GLY A 235 -32.34 -28.62 3.93
C GLY A 235 -33.17 -28.91 5.17
N ILE A 236 -34.45 -29.27 5.01
CA ILE A 236 -35.34 -29.64 6.13
C ILE A 236 -34.78 -30.83 6.91
N GLY A 237 -34.35 -31.88 6.22
CA GLY A 237 -33.75 -33.05 6.84
C GLY A 237 -32.52 -32.71 7.68
N SER A 238 -31.68 -31.78 7.21
CA SER A 238 -30.50 -31.32 7.94
C SER A 238 -30.84 -30.49 9.18
N ILE A 239 -31.92 -29.70 9.16
CA ILE A 239 -32.40 -28.97 10.34
C ILE A 239 -32.92 -29.96 11.39
N ILE A 240 -33.71 -30.95 10.97
CA ILE A 240 -34.22 -32.00 11.88
C ILE A 240 -33.05 -32.80 12.47
N PHE A 241 -32.08 -33.18 11.63
CA PHE A 241 -30.88 -33.88 12.06
C PHE A 241 -30.05 -33.05 13.04
N TYR A 242 -29.88 -31.74 12.78
CA TYR A 242 -29.22 -30.82 13.70
C TYR A 242 -29.92 -30.79 15.07
N VAL A 243 -31.24 -30.61 15.10
CA VAL A 243 -31.99 -30.56 16.37
C VAL A 243 -31.82 -31.87 17.14
N ALA A 244 -31.94 -33.01 16.47
CA ALA A 244 -31.72 -34.31 17.09
C ALA A 244 -30.29 -34.45 17.64
N LEU A 245 -29.28 -34.03 16.86
CA LEU A 245 -27.87 -34.08 17.24
C LEU A 245 -27.57 -33.17 18.43
N ALA A 246 -28.07 -31.92 18.42
CA ALA A 246 -27.87 -30.95 19.48
C ALA A 246 -28.51 -31.45 20.80
N VAL A 247 -29.74 -31.96 20.75
CA VAL A 247 -30.39 -32.58 21.92
C VAL A 247 -29.57 -33.77 22.41
N THR A 248 -29.16 -34.67 21.51
CA THR A 248 -28.37 -35.87 21.88
C THR A 248 -27.05 -35.51 22.55
N ILE A 249 -26.28 -34.56 22.01
CA ILE A 249 -24.98 -34.16 22.56
C ILE A 249 -25.16 -33.51 23.93
N ASN A 250 -26.11 -32.58 24.07
CA ASN A 250 -26.33 -31.88 25.33
C ASN A 250 -26.87 -32.80 26.42
N LEU A 251 -27.69 -33.79 26.04
CA LEU A 251 -28.21 -34.80 26.97
C LEU A 251 -27.11 -35.78 27.39
N ALA A 252 -26.24 -36.18 26.46
CA ALA A 252 -25.06 -36.99 26.77
C ALA A 252 -24.11 -36.26 27.73
N LEU A 253 -23.89 -34.95 27.54
CA LEU A 253 -23.10 -34.13 28.45
C LEU A 253 -23.74 -34.01 29.85
N ALA A 254 -25.07 -33.87 29.91
CA ALA A 254 -25.81 -33.81 31.17
C ALA A 254 -25.74 -35.15 31.94
N HIS A 255 -25.91 -36.28 31.26
CA HIS A 255 -25.71 -37.62 31.84
C HIS A 255 -24.26 -37.85 32.26
N TYR A 256 -23.29 -37.40 31.45
CA TYR A 256 -21.87 -37.52 31.76
C TYR A 256 -21.52 -36.83 33.07
N ARG A 257 -22.08 -35.65 33.34
CA ARG A 257 -21.90 -34.95 34.62
C ARG A 257 -22.43 -35.72 35.83
N GLU A 258 -23.59 -36.40 35.71
CA GLU A 258 -24.16 -37.16 36.84
C GLU A 258 -23.35 -38.43 37.13
N VAL A 259 -22.90 -39.11 36.07
CA VAL A 259 -22.15 -40.36 36.18
C VAL A 259 -20.71 -40.10 36.63
N SER A 260 -20.03 -39.09 36.09
CA SER A 260 -18.64 -38.79 36.43
C SER A 260 -18.47 -38.40 37.90
N GLY A 261 -19.50 -37.82 38.53
CA GLY A 261 -19.52 -37.57 39.97
C GLY A 261 -19.54 -38.81 40.87
N THR A 262 -19.83 -40.01 40.32
CA THR A 262 -20.04 -41.24 41.10
C THR A 262 -19.18 -42.43 40.65
N LEU A 263 -18.83 -42.52 39.36
CA LEU A 263 -17.95 -43.54 38.79
C LEU A 263 -16.75 -42.87 38.10
N ALA A 264 -15.55 -43.13 38.61
CA ALA A 264 -14.30 -42.67 38.01
C ALA A 264 -13.93 -43.46 36.73
N ASP A 265 -14.31 -44.73 36.65
CA ASP A 265 -13.95 -45.63 35.56
C ASP A 265 -15.21 -46.15 34.83
N GLY A 266 -15.23 -46.08 33.50
CA GLY A 266 -16.36 -46.52 32.67
C GLY A 266 -17.53 -45.55 32.51
N ALA A 267 -17.39 -44.28 32.95
CA ALA A 267 -18.44 -43.27 32.88
C ALA A 267 -19.06 -43.09 31.48
N GLY A 268 -18.25 -43.18 30.41
CA GLY A 268 -18.74 -43.04 29.04
C GLY A 268 -19.69 -44.17 28.60
N ALA A 269 -19.45 -45.42 29.02
CA ALA A 269 -20.30 -46.56 28.66
C ALA A 269 -21.67 -46.47 29.37
N GLU A 270 -21.65 -46.01 30.61
CA GLU A 270 -22.84 -45.76 31.42
C GLU A 270 -23.71 -44.64 30.83
N VAL A 271 -23.10 -43.54 30.36
CA VAL A 271 -23.82 -42.45 29.67
C VAL A 271 -24.56 -42.97 28.45
N ILE A 272 -23.92 -43.81 27.62
CA ILE A 272 -24.57 -44.39 26.44
C ILE A 272 -25.74 -45.30 26.85
N ARG A 273 -25.61 -46.04 27.96
CA ARG A 273 -26.69 -46.88 28.49
C ARG A 273 -27.87 -46.03 28.96
N ASN A 274 -27.61 -44.99 29.76
CA ASN A 274 -28.64 -44.10 30.27
C ASN A 274 -29.35 -43.34 29.14
N LEU A 275 -28.61 -42.87 28.14
CA LEU A 275 -29.17 -42.21 26.97
C LEU A 275 -30.12 -43.11 26.17
N ARG A 276 -29.91 -44.43 26.17
CA ARG A 276 -30.80 -45.40 25.51
C ARG A 276 -31.96 -45.84 26.38
N ALA A 277 -31.74 -46.02 27.68
CA ALA A 277 -32.73 -46.58 28.59
C ALA A 277 -33.70 -45.52 29.13
N ASP A 278 -33.19 -44.35 29.52
CA ASP A 278 -33.97 -43.22 30.02
C ASP A 278 -33.30 -41.88 29.64
N PRO A 279 -33.45 -41.44 28.38
CA PRO A 279 -32.76 -40.25 27.88
C PRO A 279 -33.09 -39.00 28.72
N ALA A 280 -34.33 -38.83 29.15
CA ALA A 280 -34.77 -37.66 29.92
C ALA A 280 -34.65 -37.83 31.45
N GLY A 281 -34.12 -38.97 31.92
CA GLY A 281 -33.99 -39.33 33.34
C GLY A 281 -32.87 -38.62 34.08
N LEU A 282 -32.77 -37.29 33.95
CA LEU A 282 -31.80 -36.48 34.70
C LEU A 282 -32.30 -36.22 36.12
N THR A 283 -31.46 -36.49 37.11
CA THR A 283 -31.83 -36.46 38.54
C THR A 283 -31.46 -35.16 39.24
N ASP A 284 -30.52 -34.38 38.71
CA ASP A 284 -30.06 -33.12 39.31
C ASP A 284 -30.37 -31.91 38.42
N VAL A 285 -30.89 -30.85 39.05
CA VAL A 285 -31.25 -29.57 38.41
C VAL A 285 -30.04 -28.95 37.67
N LYS A 286 -28.81 -29.17 38.15
CA LYS A 286 -27.61 -28.67 37.47
C LYS A 286 -27.34 -29.36 36.13
N SER A 287 -27.76 -30.62 35.96
CA SER A 287 -27.69 -31.30 34.66
C SER A 287 -28.71 -30.74 33.67
N TRP A 288 -29.92 -30.43 34.15
CA TRP A 288 -30.91 -29.71 33.34
C TRP A 288 -30.44 -28.32 32.92
N LEU A 289 -29.76 -27.60 33.82
CA LEU A 289 -29.15 -26.32 33.50
C LEU A 289 -28.06 -26.46 32.44
N LEU A 290 -27.17 -27.45 32.58
CA LEU A 290 -26.10 -27.75 31.63
C LEU A 290 -26.65 -28.05 30.23
N PHE A 291 -27.68 -28.90 30.17
CA PHE A 291 -28.41 -29.21 28.94
C PHE A 291 -29.02 -27.96 28.29
N GLY A 292 -29.72 -27.14 29.06
CA GLY A 292 -30.38 -25.93 28.54
C GLY A 292 -29.39 -24.89 28.02
N ILE A 293 -28.29 -24.66 28.74
CA ILE A 293 -27.26 -23.70 28.36
C ILE A 293 -26.56 -24.17 27.07
N GLY A 294 -26.14 -25.43 26.99
CA GLY A 294 -25.47 -25.93 25.79
C GLY A 294 -26.38 -26.00 24.56
N LEU A 295 -27.68 -26.25 24.74
CA LEU A 295 -28.67 -26.08 23.66
C LEU A 295 -28.79 -24.63 23.20
N MET A 296 -28.81 -23.67 24.14
CA MET A 296 -28.89 -22.25 23.80
C MET A 296 -27.67 -21.78 22.99
N PHE A 297 -26.46 -22.16 23.40
CA PHE A 297 -25.23 -21.83 22.65
C PHE A 297 -25.19 -22.50 21.28
N SER A 298 -25.58 -23.78 21.20
CA SER A 298 -25.72 -24.49 19.93
C SER A 298 -26.68 -23.77 18.97
N LEU A 299 -27.82 -23.31 19.49
CA LEU A 299 -28.83 -22.60 18.70
C LEU A 299 -28.31 -21.25 18.21
N PHE A 300 -27.61 -20.49 19.05
CA PHE A 300 -27.00 -19.23 18.62
C PHE A 300 -25.94 -19.45 17.55
N ALA A 301 -25.08 -20.47 17.69
CA ALA A 301 -24.11 -20.84 16.67
C ALA A 301 -24.78 -21.26 15.36
N PHE A 302 -25.88 -22.01 15.42
CA PHE A 302 -26.64 -22.41 14.24
C PHE A 302 -27.28 -21.21 13.53
N ILE A 303 -27.91 -20.31 14.27
CA ILE A 303 -28.54 -19.10 13.72
C ILE A 303 -27.48 -18.20 13.09
N ASP A 304 -26.37 -17.93 13.79
CA ASP A 304 -25.32 -17.08 13.21
C ASP A 304 -24.71 -17.73 11.96
N GLY A 305 -24.42 -19.04 12.03
CA GLY A 305 -23.95 -19.87 10.92
C GLY A 305 -24.82 -19.78 9.67
N TRP A 306 -26.14 -19.76 9.85
CA TRP A 306 -27.10 -19.64 8.75
C TRP A 306 -26.93 -18.32 7.96
N PHE A 307 -26.62 -17.24 8.66
CA PHE A 307 -26.48 -15.90 8.10
C PHE A 307 -25.05 -15.52 7.73
N VAL A 308 -24.08 -16.43 7.83
CA VAL A 308 -22.69 -16.17 7.43
C VAL A 308 -22.60 -15.88 5.94
N PHE A 309 -23.33 -16.63 5.13
CA PHE A 309 -23.32 -16.50 3.67
C PHE A 309 -24.70 -16.10 3.15
N ASP A 310 -24.81 -15.90 1.84
CA ASP A 310 -26.11 -15.75 1.21
C ASP A 310 -27.01 -16.97 1.54
N PRO A 311 -28.28 -16.75 1.95
CA PRO A 311 -29.20 -17.84 2.26
C PRO A 311 -29.41 -18.81 1.11
N TYR A 312 -29.29 -18.33 -0.14
CA TYR A 312 -29.40 -19.16 -1.34
C TYR A 312 -27.99 -19.61 -1.77
N PRO A 313 -27.68 -20.91 -1.72
CA PRO A 313 -26.37 -21.42 -2.13
C PRO A 313 -26.23 -21.40 -3.66
N GLY A 314 -25.01 -21.09 -4.13
CA GLY A 314 -24.67 -20.96 -5.56
C GLY A 314 -24.15 -19.58 -5.87
#